data_AF-A0A6G3PWM9-F1
#
_entry.id   AF-A0A6G3PWM9-F1
#
_cell.length_a   1.000
_cell.length_b   1.000
_cell.length_c   1.000
_cell.angle_alpha   90.00
_cell.angle_beta   90.00
_cell.angle_gamma   90.00
#
_symmetry.space_group_name_H-M   'P 1'
#
loop_
_entity.id
_entity.type
_entity.pdbx_description
1 polymer ?
#
loop_
_entity_poly.entity_id
_entity_poly.type
_entity_poly.pdbx_seq_one_letter_code
_entity_poly.pdbx_strand_id
1 'polypeptide(L)'
;MQKKRPRSKGTTRDGSGATPPAPGADKRAVRVRSRLVAGVAAVGVIVVGAGAPAVFAASADLTESQRLATLAGLNQQAVTLGHSLADERDAVTAYIAGGRDEKAEDGDAAKSRAARATRVDQQIDEIHEAASASLRRDLSTVASLRRDALTGKGSALEAHQAYSDVIAKLHGIAAELAGKTPPRAGADRAPLTLG
;
A
#
# COMPACT_ATOMS: atom_id res chain seq x y z
N MET A 1 8.41 -29.56 -62.92
CA MET A 1 8.51 -30.58 -61.85
C MET A 1 9.74 -31.43 -62.06
N GLN A 2 10.58 -31.61 -61.02
CA GLN A 2 11.75 -32.53 -60.94
C GLN A 2 12.87 -32.27 -61.98
N LYS A 3 14.17 -32.43 -61.73
CA LYS A 3 14.99 -32.82 -60.58
C LYS A 3 16.45 -32.50 -60.97
N LYS A 4 17.31 -32.41 -59.96
CA LYS A 4 18.77 -32.59 -60.00
C LYS A 4 19.60 -31.51 -60.71
N ARG A 5 20.36 -30.76 -59.90
CA ARG A 5 21.70 -30.29 -60.28
C ARG A 5 22.74 -30.83 -59.29
N PRO A 6 23.97 -31.09 -59.76
CA PRO A 6 24.90 -32.00 -59.11
C PRO A 6 25.85 -31.29 -58.14
N ARG A 7 26.50 -32.15 -57.35
CA ARG A 7 27.50 -31.93 -56.31
C ARG A 7 28.69 -31.05 -56.74
N SER A 8 29.04 -30.11 -55.85
CA SER A 8 30.35 -29.94 -55.19
C SER A 8 31.60 -30.55 -55.85
N LYS A 9 32.58 -29.68 -56.16
CA LYS A 9 34.04 -29.81 -55.91
C LYS A 9 34.65 -28.42 -56.14
N GLY A 10 35.30 -27.83 -55.14
CA GLY A 10 36.76 -27.60 -55.11
C GLY A 10 37.14 -26.40 -56.01
N THR A 11 38.05 -25.49 -55.71
CA THR A 11 39.19 -25.47 -54.80
C THR A 11 39.86 -24.12 -55.05
N THR A 12 40.18 -23.36 -54.00
CA THR A 12 41.46 -22.64 -53.93
C THR A 12 41.81 -22.39 -52.47
N ARG A 13 42.55 -23.36 -51.92
CA ARG A 13 43.58 -23.12 -50.91
C ARG A 13 44.78 -22.54 -51.68
N ASP A 14 45.47 -21.54 -51.14
CA ASP A 14 46.93 -21.58 -51.02
C ASP A 14 47.51 -20.44 -50.18
N GLY A 15 48.61 -20.77 -49.50
CA GLY A 15 49.26 -20.03 -48.42
C GLY A 15 49.50 -20.98 -47.24
N SER A 16 50.18 -22.11 -47.45
CA SER A 16 51.65 -22.27 -47.43
C SER A 16 52.26 -22.20 -46.03
N GLY A 17 52.53 -23.39 -45.47
CA GLY A 17 53.77 -23.72 -44.76
C GLY A 17 53.99 -23.20 -43.34
N ALA A 18 53.43 -23.88 -42.33
CA ALA A 18 54.09 -24.04 -41.03
C ALA A 18 53.52 -25.25 -40.27
N THR A 19 54.39 -26.23 -40.03
CA THR A 19 54.40 -27.28 -38.97
C THR A 19 53.11 -28.12 -38.74
N PRO A 20 53.17 -29.46 -38.79
CA PRO A 20 52.02 -30.28 -38.39
C PRO A 20 51.70 -30.04 -36.90
N PRO A 21 50.44 -29.72 -36.55
CA PRO A 21 50.03 -29.69 -35.14
C PRO A 21 50.06 -31.12 -34.57
N ALA A 22 50.62 -31.25 -33.36
CA ALA A 22 50.69 -32.50 -32.63
C ALA A 22 49.30 -33.16 -32.51
N PRO A 23 49.19 -34.48 -32.69
CA PRO A 23 47.92 -35.19 -32.56
C PRO A 23 47.48 -35.17 -31.09
N GLY A 24 46.59 -34.24 -30.76
CA GLY A 24 46.06 -34.10 -29.40
C GLY A 24 45.54 -32.70 -29.04
N ALA A 25 45.90 -31.67 -29.78
CA ALA A 25 45.50 -30.29 -29.48
C ALA A 25 43.97 -30.08 -29.56
N ASP A 26 43.31 -30.67 -30.57
CA ASP A 26 41.87 -30.52 -30.78
C ASP A 26 41.03 -31.16 -29.67
N LYS A 27 41.46 -32.32 -29.16
CA LYS A 27 40.77 -33.01 -28.07
C LYS A 27 40.94 -32.31 -26.72
N ARG A 28 41.99 -31.48 -26.56
CA ARG A 28 42.25 -30.74 -25.33
C ARG A 28 41.44 -29.45 -25.31
N ALA A 29 41.42 -28.68 -26.40
CA ALA A 29 40.66 -27.43 -26.50
C ALA A 29 39.14 -27.63 -26.36
N VAL A 30 38.58 -28.69 -26.94
CA VAL A 30 37.14 -29.02 -26.80
C VAL A 30 36.79 -29.39 -25.35
N ARG A 31 37.67 -30.11 -24.66
CA ARG A 31 37.48 -30.45 -23.24
C ARG A 31 37.57 -29.24 -22.32
N VAL A 32 38.41 -28.25 -22.62
CA VAL A 32 38.48 -27.00 -21.84
C VAL A 32 37.25 -26.13 -22.06
N ARG A 33 36.79 -25.99 -23.31
CA ARG A 33 35.57 -25.21 -23.62
C ARG A 33 34.31 -25.83 -23.00
N SER A 34 34.16 -27.16 -23.06
CA SER A 34 33.07 -27.87 -22.39
C SER A 34 33.12 -27.72 -20.87
N ARG A 35 34.32 -27.74 -20.27
CA ARG A 35 34.48 -27.56 -18.81
C ARG A 35 34.24 -26.12 -18.36
N LEU A 36 34.60 -25.11 -19.15
CA LEU A 36 34.30 -23.70 -18.86
C LEU A 36 32.80 -23.41 -18.96
N VAL A 37 32.13 -23.92 -20.00
CA VAL A 37 30.67 -23.75 -20.15
C VAL A 37 29.92 -24.53 -19.07
N ALA A 38 30.36 -25.74 -18.72
CA ALA A 38 29.78 -26.50 -17.61
C ALA A 38 30.02 -25.82 -16.24
N GLY A 39 31.20 -25.21 -16.05
CA GLY A 39 31.51 -24.44 -14.85
C GLY A 39 30.67 -23.18 -14.70
N VAL A 40 30.52 -22.38 -15.77
CA VAL A 40 29.69 -21.16 -15.77
C VAL A 40 28.21 -21.51 -15.62
N ALA A 41 27.73 -22.58 -16.26
CA ALA A 41 26.38 -23.08 -16.07
C ALA A 41 26.11 -23.51 -14.62
N ALA A 42 27.07 -24.21 -13.98
CA ALA A 42 26.95 -24.60 -12.58
C ALA A 42 26.93 -23.38 -11.63
N VAL A 43 27.77 -22.37 -11.88
CA VAL A 43 27.75 -21.11 -11.11
C VAL A 43 26.43 -20.36 -11.31
N GLY A 44 25.88 -20.33 -12.53
CA GLY A 44 24.57 -19.74 -12.80
C GLY A 44 23.42 -20.40 -12.05
N VAL A 45 23.40 -21.74 -11.96
CA VAL A 45 22.39 -22.49 -11.19
C VAL A 45 22.53 -22.25 -9.68
N ILE A 46 23.75 -22.11 -9.16
CA ILE A 46 23.99 -21.79 -7.74
C ILE A 46 23.57 -20.35 -7.41
N VAL A 47 23.82 -19.38 -8.29
CA VAL A 47 23.40 -17.98 -8.09
C VAL A 47 21.87 -17.84 -8.16
N VAL A 48 21.19 -18.59 -9.04
CA VAL A 48 19.72 -18.65 -9.06
C VAL A 48 19.17 -19.34 -7.80
N GLY A 49 19.83 -20.39 -7.30
CA GLY A 49 19.46 -21.07 -6.06
C GLY A 49 19.71 -20.26 -4.78
N ALA A 50 20.75 -19.41 -4.75
CA ALA A 50 21.08 -18.54 -3.63
C ALA A 50 20.33 -17.19 -3.66
N GLY A 51 19.92 -16.72 -4.84
CA GLY A 51 19.14 -15.50 -5.02
C GLY A 51 17.64 -15.68 -4.86
N ALA A 52 17.10 -16.87 -5.14
CA ALA A 52 15.66 -17.11 -5.02
C ALA A 52 15.13 -16.88 -3.59
N PRO A 53 15.73 -17.43 -2.51
CA PRO A 53 15.27 -17.14 -1.15
C PRO A 53 15.33 -15.66 -0.81
N ALA A 54 16.38 -14.95 -1.26
CA ALA A 54 16.55 -13.52 -1.00
C ALA A 54 15.54 -12.65 -1.77
N VAL A 55 15.21 -13.00 -3.03
CA VAL A 55 14.19 -12.31 -3.83
C VAL A 55 12.79 -12.61 -3.32
N PHE A 56 12.51 -13.84 -2.88
CA PHE A 56 11.24 -14.20 -2.22
C PHE A 56 11.08 -13.50 -0.87
N ALA A 57 12.14 -13.46 -0.05
CA ALA A 57 12.14 -12.73 1.23
C ALA A 57 11.98 -11.22 1.01
N ALA A 58 12.67 -10.65 0.02
CA ALA A 58 12.52 -9.24 -0.34
C ALA A 58 11.10 -8.92 -0.85
N SER A 59 10.49 -9.84 -1.59
CA SER A 59 9.11 -9.69 -2.08
C SER A 59 8.09 -9.80 -0.93
N ALA A 60 8.30 -10.73 0.00
CA ALA A 60 7.48 -10.88 1.20
C ALA A 60 7.61 -9.66 2.13
N ASP A 61 8.82 -9.11 2.31
CA ASP A 61 9.05 -7.92 3.12
C ASP A 61 8.48 -6.66 2.46
N LEU A 62 8.46 -6.57 1.12
CA LEU A 62 7.79 -5.50 0.39
C LEU A 62 6.25 -5.59 0.52
N THR A 63 5.66 -6.77 0.31
CA THR A 63 4.21 -6.98 0.50
C THR A 63 3.81 -6.71 1.95
N GLU A 64 4.63 -7.13 2.91
CA GLU A 64 4.39 -6.83 4.33
C GLU A 64 4.55 -5.33 4.62
N SER A 65 5.57 -4.67 4.07
CA SER A 65 5.73 -3.21 4.20
C SER A 65 4.55 -2.43 3.61
N GLN A 66 4.03 -2.86 2.46
CA GLN A 66 2.82 -2.28 1.86
C GLN A 66 1.60 -2.49 2.76
N ARG A 67 1.42 -3.70 3.28
CA ARG A 67 0.35 -4.03 4.21
C ARG A 67 0.44 -3.19 5.49
N LEU A 68 1.63 -3.02 6.06
CA LEU A 68 1.87 -2.18 7.22
C LEU A 68 1.63 -0.70 6.92
N ALA A 69 2.05 -0.21 5.75
CA ALA A 69 1.80 1.16 5.32
C ALA A 69 0.29 1.43 5.14
N THR A 70 -0.46 0.47 4.58
CA THR A 70 -1.92 0.56 4.48
C THR A 70 -2.59 0.56 5.86
N LEU A 71 -2.14 -0.28 6.79
CA LEU A 71 -2.64 -0.32 8.16
C LEU A 71 -2.34 0.98 8.92
N ALA A 72 -1.12 1.51 8.79
CA ALA A 72 -0.72 2.77 9.40
C ALA A 72 -1.50 3.95 8.82
N GLY A 73 -1.71 3.98 7.50
CA GLY A 73 -2.53 4.98 6.83
C GLY A 73 -3.97 4.97 7.29
N LEU A 74 -4.60 3.79 7.35
CA LEU A 74 -5.98 3.64 7.85
C LEU A 74 -6.10 4.06 9.31
N ASN A 75 -5.13 3.73 10.15
CA ASN A 75 -5.10 4.16 11.56
C ASN A 75 -5.01 5.69 11.69
N GLN A 76 -4.10 6.33 10.95
CA GLN A 76 -3.97 7.79 10.96
C GLN A 76 -5.24 8.49 10.47
N GLN A 77 -5.86 7.98 9.40
CA GLN A 77 -7.11 8.52 8.87
C GLN A 77 -8.27 8.34 9.86
N ALA A 78 -8.38 7.18 10.52
CA ALA A 78 -9.40 6.92 11.54
C ALA A 78 -9.28 7.85 12.75
N VAL A 79 -8.06 8.10 13.24
CA VAL A 79 -7.81 9.07 14.34
C VAL A 79 -8.18 10.48 13.91
N THR A 80 -7.79 10.88 12.69
CA THR A 80 -8.12 12.21 12.16
C THR A 80 -9.63 12.40 12.03
N LEU A 81 -10.34 11.40 11.51
CA LEU A 81 -11.80 11.39 11.42
C LEU A 81 -12.46 11.45 12.80
N GLY A 82 -11.92 10.73 13.78
CA GLY A 82 -12.39 10.79 15.17
C GLY A 82 -12.34 12.21 15.74
N HIS A 83 -11.29 12.97 15.44
CA HIS A 83 -11.16 14.37 15.87
C HIS A 83 -12.16 15.29 15.15
N SER A 84 -12.30 15.15 13.83
CA SER A 84 -13.28 15.94 13.07
C SER A 84 -14.73 15.65 13.51
N LEU A 85 -15.04 14.40 13.85
CA LEU A 85 -16.34 14.02 14.40
C LEU A 85 -16.58 14.59 15.80
N ALA A 86 -15.54 14.68 16.63
CA ALA A 86 -15.63 15.35 17.93
C ALA A 86 -15.92 16.85 17.77
N ASP A 87 -15.25 17.52 16.83
CA ASP A 87 -15.50 18.92 16.50
C ASP A 87 -16.93 19.13 15.96
N GLU A 88 -17.42 18.22 15.12
CA GLU A 88 -18.79 18.25 14.60
C GLU A 88 -19.82 18.02 15.73
N ARG A 89 -19.59 17.02 16.58
CA ARG A 89 -20.41 16.72 17.77
C ARG A 89 -20.56 17.95 18.63
N ASP A 90 -19.47 18.63 18.95
CA ASP A 90 -19.48 19.77 19.86
C ASP A 90 -20.25 20.95 19.24
N ALA A 91 -20.10 21.17 17.92
CA ALA A 91 -20.84 22.20 17.20
C ALA A 91 -22.35 21.88 17.09
N VAL A 92 -22.72 20.63 16.84
CA VAL A 92 -24.12 20.17 16.79
C VAL A 92 -24.77 20.23 18.17
N THR A 93 -24.06 19.80 19.21
CA THR A 93 -24.53 19.83 20.60
C THR A 93 -24.79 21.27 21.04
N ALA A 94 -23.89 22.20 20.74
CA ALA A 94 -24.06 23.61 21.02
C ALA A 94 -25.26 24.21 20.28
N TYR A 95 -25.47 23.85 19.01
CA TYR A 95 -26.63 24.29 18.22
C TYR A 95 -27.96 23.81 18.82
N ILE A 96 -28.06 22.54 19.21
CA ILE A 96 -29.27 21.99 19.83
C ILE A 96 -29.50 22.62 21.22
N ALA A 97 -28.45 22.76 22.03
CA ALA A 97 -28.53 23.38 23.37
C ALA A 97 -28.91 24.87 23.31
N GLY A 98 -28.49 25.57 22.25
CA GLY A 98 -28.90 26.94 21.94
C GLY A 98 -30.34 27.07 21.43
N GLY A 99 -31.12 25.98 21.45
CA GLY A 99 -32.53 26.00 21.07
C GLY A 99 -32.78 26.01 19.56
N ARG A 100 -31.77 25.73 18.74
CA ARG A 100 -31.87 25.73 17.26
C ARG A 100 -32.32 27.08 16.70
N ASP A 101 -31.76 28.16 17.23
CA ASP A 101 -32.07 29.52 16.78
C ASP A 101 -31.88 29.64 15.25
N GLU A 102 -32.91 30.13 14.55
CA GLU A 102 -32.88 30.37 13.11
C GLU A 102 -31.77 31.36 12.73
N LYS A 103 -31.40 32.29 13.61
CA LYS A 103 -30.26 33.19 13.36
C LYS A 103 -28.91 32.46 13.35
N ALA A 104 -28.83 31.29 13.99
CA ALA A 104 -27.66 30.43 13.96
C ALA A 104 -27.59 29.56 12.69
N GLU A 105 -28.64 29.56 11.85
CA GLU A 105 -28.68 28.91 10.53
C GLU A 105 -28.18 29.82 9.40
N ASP A 106 -28.22 31.15 9.55
CA ASP A 106 -27.76 32.10 8.53
C ASP A 106 -26.41 32.78 8.85
N GLY A 107 -25.90 32.58 10.08
CA GLY A 107 -24.68 33.22 10.57
C GLY A 107 -23.37 32.45 10.33
N ASP A 108 -22.27 33.00 10.82
CA ASP A 108 -20.95 32.35 10.74
C ASP A 108 -20.89 31.00 11.48
N ALA A 109 -21.76 30.80 12.48
CA ALA A 109 -21.94 29.52 13.15
C ALA A 109 -22.46 28.43 12.20
N ALA A 110 -23.39 28.75 11.30
CA ALA A 110 -23.89 27.83 10.29
C ALA A 110 -22.79 27.46 9.28
N LYS A 111 -22.09 28.46 8.76
CA LYS A 111 -20.95 28.24 7.83
C LYS A 111 -19.87 27.37 8.48
N SER A 112 -19.59 27.62 9.75
CA SER A 112 -18.62 26.86 10.54
C SER A 112 -19.06 25.41 10.79
N ARG A 113 -20.35 25.16 11.04
CA ARG A 113 -20.93 23.80 11.13
C ARG A 113 -20.85 23.09 9.78
N ALA A 114 -21.26 23.74 8.70
CA ALA A 114 -21.23 23.20 7.36
C ALA A 114 -19.80 22.83 6.93
N ALA A 115 -18.81 23.68 7.20
CA ALA A 115 -17.40 23.40 6.89
C ALA A 115 -16.86 22.17 7.65
N ARG A 116 -17.30 21.96 8.90
CA ARG A 116 -16.97 20.74 9.66
C ARG A 116 -17.61 19.51 9.03
N ALA A 117 -18.90 19.58 8.69
CA ALA A 117 -19.60 18.49 8.03
C ALA A 117 -18.95 18.11 6.69
N THR A 118 -18.59 19.09 5.84
CA THR A 118 -17.87 18.85 4.58
C THR A 118 -16.54 18.14 4.82
N ARG A 119 -15.78 18.56 5.83
CA ARG A 119 -14.50 17.92 6.17
C ARG A 119 -14.71 16.46 6.61
N VAL A 120 -15.71 16.21 7.45
CA VAL A 120 -16.06 14.86 7.90
C VAL A 120 -16.47 13.99 6.71
N ASP A 121 -17.28 14.50 5.79
CA ASP A 121 -17.73 13.76 4.60
C ASP A 121 -16.54 13.39 3.71
N GLN A 122 -15.66 14.34 3.44
CA GLN A 122 -14.43 14.09 2.69
C GLN A 122 -13.58 12.99 3.36
N GLN A 123 -13.42 13.04 4.68
CA GLN A 123 -12.64 12.04 5.41
C GLN A 123 -13.32 10.66 5.43
N ILE A 124 -14.65 10.60 5.50
CA ILE A 124 -15.41 9.35 5.37
C ILE A 124 -15.20 8.74 3.98
N ASP A 125 -15.24 9.57 2.93
CA ASP A 125 -15.00 9.12 1.55
C ASP A 125 -13.56 8.63 1.35
N GLU A 126 -12.57 9.31 1.94
CA GLU A 126 -11.15 8.93 1.86
C GLU A 126 -10.88 7.55 2.48
N ILE A 127 -11.57 7.19 3.57
CA ILE A 127 -11.39 5.88 4.21
C ILE A 127 -12.32 4.79 3.64
N HIS A 128 -13.31 5.15 2.81
CA HIS A 128 -14.40 4.26 2.40
C HIS A 128 -13.92 2.95 1.75
N GLU A 129 -12.90 3.04 0.89
CA GLU A 129 -12.36 1.87 0.18
C GLU A 129 -11.54 0.94 1.08
N ALA A 130 -10.86 1.51 2.08
CA ALA A 130 -10.06 0.74 3.05
C ALA A 130 -10.88 0.25 4.26
N ALA A 131 -12.07 0.82 4.47
CA ALA A 131 -12.93 0.52 5.61
C ALA A 131 -13.66 -0.82 5.47
N SER A 132 -13.82 -1.50 6.61
CA SER A 132 -14.66 -2.69 6.69
C SER A 132 -16.14 -2.36 6.44
N ALA A 133 -16.93 -3.37 6.06
CA ALA A 133 -18.38 -3.18 5.86
C ALA A 133 -19.12 -2.73 7.12
N SER A 134 -18.65 -3.13 8.32
CA SER A 134 -19.21 -2.66 9.59
C SER A 134 -18.91 -1.18 9.80
N LEU A 135 -17.66 -0.76 9.61
CA LEU A 135 -17.25 0.64 9.76
C LEU A 135 -18.02 1.55 8.79
N ARG A 136 -18.17 1.14 7.53
CA ARG A 136 -18.96 1.90 6.55
C ARG A 136 -20.43 2.08 6.99
N ARG A 137 -21.03 1.06 7.60
CA ARG A 137 -22.38 1.16 8.17
C ARG A 137 -22.45 2.08 9.38
N ASP A 138 -21.45 2.04 10.25
CA ASP A 138 -21.40 2.95 11.40
C ASP A 138 -21.25 4.41 10.94
N LEU A 139 -20.38 4.68 9.97
CA LEU A 139 -20.16 6.03 9.44
C LEU A 139 -21.36 6.59 8.67
N SER A 140 -22.15 5.73 8.01
CA SER A 140 -23.36 6.20 7.30
C SER A 140 -24.45 6.72 8.26
N THR A 141 -24.35 6.42 9.56
CA THR A 141 -25.26 6.97 10.58
C THR A 141 -25.05 8.49 10.78
N VAL A 142 -23.85 9.01 10.54
CA VAL A 142 -23.49 10.43 10.78
C VAL A 142 -24.40 11.37 10.00
N ALA A 143 -24.69 11.06 8.72
CA ALA A 143 -25.59 11.86 7.90
C ALA A 143 -27.01 11.91 8.46
N SER A 144 -27.47 10.85 9.14
CA SER A 144 -28.77 10.84 9.80
C SER A 144 -28.77 11.65 11.10
N LEU A 145 -27.69 11.59 11.89
CA LEU A 145 -27.53 12.41 13.10
C LEU A 145 -27.62 13.92 12.79
N ARG A 146 -26.98 14.37 11.70
CA ARG A 146 -27.09 15.76 11.23
C ARG A 146 -28.52 16.14 10.87
N ARG A 147 -29.24 15.25 10.17
CA ARG A 147 -30.65 15.50 9.81
C ARG A 147 -31.54 15.57 11.05
N ASP A 148 -31.33 14.70 12.03
CA ASP A 148 -32.11 14.72 13.27
C ASP A 148 -31.86 16.02 14.05
N ALA A 149 -30.60 16.46 14.12
CA ALA A 149 -30.23 17.74 14.73
C ALA A 149 -30.96 18.94 14.10
N LEU A 150 -31.02 19.01 12.77
CA LEU A 150 -31.68 20.09 12.03
C LEU A 150 -33.21 20.02 12.07
N THR A 151 -33.79 18.81 12.05
CA THR A 151 -35.25 18.61 12.03
C THR A 151 -35.91 18.70 13.40
N GLY A 152 -35.14 19.05 14.44
CA GLY A 152 -35.68 19.20 15.78
C GLY A 152 -35.80 17.90 16.58
N LYS A 153 -35.31 16.78 16.04
CA LYS A 153 -35.42 15.47 16.67
C LYS A 153 -34.27 15.24 17.65
N GLY A 154 -34.62 14.76 18.83
CA GLY A 154 -33.67 14.42 19.89
C GLY A 154 -33.11 15.63 20.65
N SER A 155 -32.51 15.33 21.81
CA SER A 155 -31.89 16.30 22.71
C SER A 155 -30.39 16.50 22.41
N ALA A 156 -29.80 17.57 22.96
CA ALA A 156 -28.36 17.81 22.86
C ALA A 156 -27.55 16.65 23.46
N LEU A 157 -28.03 16.05 24.55
CA LEU A 157 -27.39 14.91 25.20
C LEU A 157 -27.44 13.65 24.32
N GLU A 158 -28.60 13.35 23.72
CA GLU A 158 -28.76 12.21 22.81
C GLU A 158 -27.85 12.35 21.59
N ALA A 159 -27.78 13.55 20.99
CA ALA A 159 -26.86 13.82 19.90
C ALA A 159 -25.40 13.60 20.33
N HIS A 160 -25.00 14.18 21.47
CA HIS A 160 -23.64 14.01 22.00
C HIS A 160 -23.27 12.54 22.21
N GLN A 161 -24.18 11.74 22.77
CA GLN A 161 -23.98 10.30 22.98
C GLN A 161 -23.85 9.55 21.66
N ALA A 162 -24.75 9.79 20.71
CA ALA A 162 -24.73 9.11 19.42
C ALA A 162 -23.43 9.35 18.64
N TYR A 163 -22.94 10.59 18.59
CA TYR A 163 -21.63 10.89 18.00
C TYR A 163 -20.49 10.24 18.79
N SER A 164 -20.55 10.26 20.12
CA SER A 164 -19.50 9.68 20.97
C SER A 164 -19.40 8.16 20.79
N ASP A 165 -20.52 7.47 20.53
CA ASP A 165 -20.52 6.04 20.20
C ASP A 165 -19.79 5.75 18.88
N VAL A 166 -20.02 6.57 17.84
CA VAL A 166 -19.32 6.45 16.56
C VAL A 166 -17.82 6.70 16.73
N ILE A 167 -17.45 7.73 17.50
CA ILE A 167 -16.05 8.06 17.81
C ILE A 167 -15.38 6.92 18.59
N ALA A 168 -16.07 6.35 19.59
CA ALA A 168 -15.55 5.23 20.36
C ALA A 168 -15.29 3.99 19.50
N LYS A 169 -16.18 3.70 18.54
CA LYS A 169 -15.98 2.61 17.57
C LYS A 169 -14.76 2.86 16.68
N LEU A 170 -14.57 4.08 16.17
CA LEU A 170 -13.39 4.46 15.40
C LEU A 170 -12.10 4.28 16.22
N HIS A 171 -12.08 4.72 17.48
CA HIS A 171 -10.94 4.53 18.38
C HIS A 171 -10.69 3.04 18.69
N GLY A 172 -11.74 2.23 18.83
CA GLY A 172 -11.61 0.78 19.01
C GLY A 172 -10.91 0.11 17.83
N ILE A 173 -11.29 0.50 16.59
CA ILE A 173 -10.65 0.01 15.37
C ILE A 173 -9.19 0.49 15.29
N ALA A 174 -8.93 1.77 15.57
CA ALA A 174 -7.58 2.32 15.61
C ALA A 174 -6.67 1.57 16.61
N ALA A 175 -7.19 1.24 17.81
CA ALA A 175 -6.47 0.46 18.81
C ALA A 175 -6.19 -0.98 18.34
N GLU A 176 -7.16 -1.62 17.67
CA GLU A 176 -6.98 -2.96 17.09
C GLU A 176 -5.90 -2.96 15.99
N LEU A 177 -5.87 -1.92 15.14
CA LEU A 177 -4.86 -1.74 14.10
C LEU A 177 -3.48 -1.46 14.68
N ALA A 178 -3.39 -0.61 15.72
CA ALA A 178 -2.16 -0.33 16.43
C ALA A 178 -1.58 -1.60 17.07
N GLY A 179 -2.42 -2.44 17.69
CA GLY A 179 -2.00 -3.72 18.25
C GLY A 179 -1.47 -4.73 17.22
N LYS A 180 -1.84 -4.57 15.94
CA LYS A 180 -1.36 -5.41 14.82
C LYS A 180 -0.12 -4.82 14.13
N THR A 181 0.26 -3.58 14.44
CA THR A 181 1.37 -2.89 13.80
C THR A 181 2.69 -3.24 14.52
N PRO A 182 3.69 -3.86 13.84
CA PRO A 182 4.98 -4.17 14.44
C PRO A 182 5.72 -2.89 14.86
N PRO A 183 6.50 -2.92 15.96
CA PRO A 183 7.19 -1.75 16.50
C PRO A 183 8.14 -1.04 15.50
N ARG A 184 8.64 -1.77 14.50
CA ARG A 184 9.49 -1.22 13.42
C ARG A 184 8.78 -0.23 12.48
N ALA A 185 7.44 -0.22 12.42
CA ALA A 185 6.67 0.69 11.57
C ALA A 185 6.35 2.04 12.23
N GLY A 186 6.51 2.16 13.55
CA GLY A 186 6.30 3.42 14.30
C GLY A 186 7.56 4.26 14.49
N ALA A 187 8.71 3.79 13.98
CA ALA A 187 10.03 4.30 14.35
C ALA A 187 10.84 4.84 13.16
N ASP A 188 10.22 5.36 12.10
CA ASP A 188 10.97 6.02 11.03
C ASP A 188 10.85 7.55 11.09
N ARG A 189 11.55 8.11 12.08
CA ARG A 189 12.21 9.42 11.94
C ARG A 189 13.30 9.61 13.01
N ALA A 190 14.27 8.69 13.05
CA ALA A 190 15.57 9.01 13.63
C ALA A 190 16.49 9.36 12.45
N PRO A 191 16.88 10.64 12.25
CA PRO A 191 17.88 10.96 11.26
C PRO A 191 19.17 10.23 11.66
N LEU A 192 19.65 9.37 10.76
CA LEU A 192 20.99 8.79 10.86
C LEU A 192 21.99 9.95 10.83
N THR A 193 22.44 10.36 12.01
CA THR A 193 23.63 11.19 12.16
C THR A 193 24.83 10.34 11.75
N LEU A 194 25.27 10.46 10.50
CA LEU A 194 26.62 10.04 10.13
C LEU A 194 27.59 11.12 10.61
N GLY A 195 28.55 10.69 11.42
CA GLY A 195 29.70 11.48 11.85
C GLY A 195 30.80 11.58 10.79
#